data_AF-A0A2E7BP83-F1
#
_entry.id   AF-A0A2E7BP83-F1
#
_cell.length_a   1.000
_cell.length_b   1.000
_cell.length_c   1.000
_cell.angle_alpha   90.00
_cell.angle_beta   90.00
_cell.angle_gamma   90.00
#
_symmetry.space_group_name_H-M   'P 1'
#
loop_
_entity.id
_entity.type
_entity.pdbx_description
1 polymer ?
#
loop_
_entity_poly.entity_id
_entity_poly.type
_entity_poly.pdbx_seq_one_letter_code
_entity_poly.pdbx_strand_id
1 'polypeptide(L)'
;QPWGDSRVRVRYNAYLGDFGKYRTSFFGDLSFRIVRGFSVFVSGSSSLIRDQLYLTKRDLTDEEILIERRQLATDSRYRVSFGVSYTFGSIFNNVVNPRF
;
A
#
# COMPACT_ATOMS: atom_id res chain seq x y z
N GLN A 1 14.78 17.31 15.28
CA GLN A 1 14.14 16.11 14.70
C GLN A 1 13.38 16.55 13.46
N PRO A 2 13.38 15.76 12.37
CA PRO A 2 12.61 16.07 11.17
C PRO A 2 11.11 16.19 11.53
N TRP A 3 10.45 17.13 10.87
CA TRP A 3 9.03 17.47 11.04
C TRP A 3 8.09 16.42 10.42
N GLY A 4 8.63 15.35 9.85
CA GLY A 4 7.88 14.28 9.21
C GLY A 4 8.77 13.39 8.36
N ASP A 5 8.11 12.49 7.63
CA ASP A 5 8.71 11.60 6.65
C ASP A 5 7.71 11.31 5.52
N SER A 6 8.24 11.00 4.34
CA SER A 6 7.42 10.59 3.21
C SER A 6 8.14 9.52 2.39
N ARG A 7 7.35 8.69 1.73
CA ARG A 7 7.86 7.62 0.89
C ARG A 7 6.95 7.43 -0.31
N VAL A 8 7.57 7.26 -1.47
CA VAL A 8 6.89 6.88 -2.71
C VAL A 8 7.56 5.63 -3.27
N ARG A 9 6.76 4.70 -3.76
CA ARG A 9 7.23 3.47 -4.41
C ARG A 9 6.41 3.21 -5.66
N VAL A 10 7.10 3.03 -6.77
CA VAL A 10 6.53 2.56 -8.04
C VAL A 10 7.14 1.20 -8.36
N ARG A 11 6.29 0.25 -8.77
CA ARG A 11 6.72 -1.06 -9.23
C ARG A 11 6.05 -1.36 -10.56
N TYR A 12 6.84 -1.77 -11.53
CA TYR A 12 6.37 -2.24 -12.83
C TYR A 12 6.95 -3.63 -13.07
N ASN A 13 6.09 -4.58 -13.42
CA ASN A 13 6.47 -5.93 -13.81
C ASN A 13 5.81 -6.23 -15.15
N ALA A 14 6.54 -6.85 -16.08
CA ALA A 14 5.99 -7.28 -17.36
C ALA A 14 6.53 -8.66 -17.74
N TYR A 15 5.70 -9.43 -18.45
CA TYR A 15 6.11 -10.70 -19.02
C TYR A 15 6.78 -10.48 -20.38
N LEU A 16 8.04 -10.88 -20.53
CA LEU A 16 8.84 -10.59 -21.73
C LEU A 16 8.33 -11.27 -23.00
N GLY A 17 7.60 -12.39 -22.88
CA GLY A 17 7.01 -13.09 -24.03
C GLY A 17 5.68 -12.51 -24.51
N ASP A 18 5.08 -11.59 -23.76
CA ASP A 18 3.80 -10.95 -24.07
C ASP A 18 3.66 -9.69 -23.20
N PHE A 19 4.04 -8.53 -23.75
CA PHE A 19 4.00 -7.24 -23.07
C PHE A 19 2.57 -6.78 -22.72
N GLY A 20 1.53 -7.44 -23.24
CA GLY A 20 0.16 -7.23 -22.80
C GLY A 20 -0.07 -7.66 -21.35
N LYS A 21 0.82 -8.50 -20.81
CA LYS A 21 0.77 -9.01 -19.43
C LYS A 21 1.74 -8.24 -18.56
N TYR A 22 1.21 -7.25 -17.86
CA TYR A 22 1.98 -6.42 -16.97
C TYR A 22 1.20 -6.09 -15.70
N ARG A 23 1.94 -5.62 -14.70
CA ARG A 23 1.40 -5.12 -13.44
C ARG A 23 2.15 -3.86 -13.06
N THR A 24 1.39 -2.82 -12.79
CA THR A 24 1.92 -1.55 -12.29
C THR A 24 1.32 -1.27 -10.93
N SER A 25 2.15 -1.03 -9.92
CA SER A 25 1.73 -0.67 -8.57
C SER A 25 2.38 0.63 -8.15
N PHE A 26 1.57 1.55 -7.65
CA PHE A 26 1.98 2.80 -7.02
C PHE A 26 1.63 2.74 -5.53
N PHE A 27 2.53 3.21 -4.69
CA PHE A 27 2.31 3.40 -3.26
C PHE A 27 2.94 4.71 -2.82
N GLY A 28 2.26 5.43 -1.93
CA GLY A 28 2.77 6.65 -1.31
C GLY A 28 2.31 6.76 0.14
N ASP A 29 3.18 7.31 0.99
CA ASP A 29 2.84 7.71 2.35
C ASP A 29 3.49 9.04 2.71
N LEU A 30 2.82 9.76 3.60
CA LEU A 30 3.25 11.01 4.20
C LEU A 30 2.84 10.99 5.67
N SER A 31 3.82 11.28 6.54
CA SER A 31 3.66 11.44 7.97
C SER A 31 4.16 12.83 8.35
N PHE A 32 3.32 13.63 9.02
CA PHE A 32 3.65 14.98 9.43
C PHE A 32 3.44 15.16 10.94
N ARG A 33 4.47 15.63 11.63
CA ARG A 33 4.46 15.90 13.06
C ARG A 33 3.93 17.30 13.32
N ILE A 34 2.76 17.37 13.97
CA ILE A 34 2.12 18.64 14.35
C ILE A 34 2.79 19.18 15.63
N VAL A 35 2.85 18.36 16.68
CA VAL A 35 3.54 18.65 17.95
C VAL A 35 4.31 17.41 18.44
N ARG A 36 5.17 17.57 19.46
CA ARG A 36 5.90 16.41 20.02
C ARG A 36 4.91 15.34 20.46
N GLY A 37 5.12 14.11 19.97
CA GLY A 37 4.25 12.97 20.27
C GLY A 37 2.96 12.91 19.45
N PHE A 38 2.62 13.91 18.63
CA PHE A 38 1.40 13.90 17.82
C PHE A 38 1.69 14.10 16.33
N SER A 39 1.23 13.17 15.50
CA SER A 39 1.43 13.20 14.05
C SER A 39 0.15 12.84 13.30
N VAL A 40 -0.01 13.39 12.11
CA VAL A 40 -1.03 12.99 11.13
C VAL A 40 -0.36 12.21 10.01
N PHE A 41 -1.05 11.23 9.45
CA PHE A 41 -0.52 10.46 8.32
C PHE A 41 -1.59 10.22 7.26
N VAL A 42 -1.13 10.12 6.03
CA VAL A 42 -1.91 9.67 4.88
C VAL A 42 -1.07 8.67 4.09
N SER A 43 -1.71 7.63 3.62
CA SER A 43 -1.10 6.62 2.75
C SER A 43 -2.09 6.20 1.67
N GLY A 44 -1.55 5.79 0.52
CA GLY A 44 -2.34 5.38 -0.61
C GLY A 44 -1.60 4.35 -1.44
N SER A 45 -2.36 3.45 -2.07
CA SER A 45 -1.84 2.52 -3.07
C SER A 45 -2.82 2.37 -4.22
N SER A 46 -2.30 2.28 -5.44
CA SER A 46 -3.04 1.93 -6.64
C SER A 46 -2.31 0.81 -7.37
N SER A 47 -3.02 -0.12 -7.98
CA SER A 47 -2.44 -1.19 -8.78
C SER A 47 -3.30 -1.50 -9.99
N LEU A 48 -2.69 -1.52 -11.17
CA LEU A 48 -3.27 -1.99 -12.42
C LEU A 48 -2.71 -3.39 -12.71
N ILE A 49 -3.61 -4.36 -12.89
CA ILE A 49 -3.26 -5.79 -12.90
C ILE A 49 -3.72 -6.41 -14.22
N ARG A 50 -2.79 -6.61 -15.16
CA ARG A 50 -3.05 -7.21 -16.49
C ARG A 50 -2.33 -8.54 -16.73
N ASP A 51 -1.77 -9.14 -15.69
CA ASP A 51 -0.98 -10.38 -15.74
C ASP A 51 -1.77 -11.65 -15.32
N GLN A 52 -3.12 -11.64 -15.44
CA GLN A 52 -4.01 -12.70 -14.96
C GLN A 52 -4.02 -13.94 -15.89
N LEU A 53 -2.85 -14.58 -16.03
CA LEU A 53 -2.56 -15.72 -16.91
C LEU A 53 -3.37 -17.00 -16.65
N TYR A 54 -4.03 -17.11 -15.49
CA TYR A 54 -4.80 -18.29 -15.05
C TYR A 54 -6.28 -18.24 -15.46
N LEU A 55 -6.71 -17.14 -16.10
CA LEU A 55 -8.07 -17.05 -16.63
C LEU A 55 -8.13 -17.71 -18.03
N THR A 56 -8.71 -18.91 -18.08
CA THR A 56 -9.06 -19.63 -19.32
C THR A 56 -9.88 -18.71 -20.22
N LYS A 57 -9.48 -18.59 -21.51
CA LYS A 57 -10.13 -17.81 -22.58
C LYS A 57 -11.55 -18.29 -22.98
N ARG A 58 -12.30 -18.90 -22.08
CA ARG A 58 -13.65 -19.39 -22.35
C ARG A 58 -14.65 -18.39 -21.80
N ASP A 59 -15.64 -18.00 -22.60
CA ASP A 59 -16.74 -17.16 -22.15
C ASP A 59 -17.37 -17.79 -20.91
N LEU A 60 -17.44 -17.03 -19.82
CA LEU A 60 -18.10 -17.46 -18.58
C LEU A 60 -19.61 -17.44 -18.85
N THR A 61 -20.32 -18.53 -18.49
CA THR A 61 -21.78 -18.50 -18.53
C THR A 61 -22.32 -17.64 -17.38
N ASP A 62 -23.50 -17.03 -17.54
CA ASP A 62 -24.10 -16.14 -16.52
C ASP A 62 -24.23 -16.83 -15.14
N GLU A 63 -24.40 -18.14 -15.13
CA GLU A 63 -24.45 -18.98 -13.92
C GLU A 63 -23.10 -19.11 -13.21
N GLU A 64 -21.97 -19.10 -13.94
CA GLU A 64 -20.63 -19.16 -13.35
C GLU A 64 -20.20 -17.82 -12.72
N ILE A 65 -20.71 -16.70 -13.24
CA ILE A 65 -20.50 -15.35 -12.69
C ILE A 65 -21.19 -15.23 -11.32
N LEU A 66 -22.39 -15.80 -11.17
CA LEU A 66 -23.20 -15.72 -9.96
C LEU A 66 -22.70 -16.62 -8.81
N ILE A 67 -21.88 -17.63 -9.10
CA ILE A 67 -21.40 -18.59 -8.09
C ILE A 67 -20.10 -18.10 -7.39
N GLU A 68 -19.53 -16.94 -7.77
CA GLU A 68 -18.28 -16.36 -7.21
C GLU A 68 -17.07 -17.32 -7.15
N ARG A 69 -17.15 -18.50 -7.79
CA ARG A 69 -16.09 -19.53 -7.76
C ARG A 69 -14.84 -19.13 -8.54
N ARG A 70 -14.84 -17.95 -9.14
CA ARG A 70 -13.72 -17.41 -9.91
C ARG A 70 -13.55 -15.92 -9.60
N GLN A 71 -12.33 -15.52 -9.26
CA GLN A 71 -11.96 -14.11 -9.12
C GLN A 71 -12.38 -13.36 -10.39
N LEU A 72 -13.38 -12.48 -10.27
CA LEU A 72 -13.68 -11.47 -11.29
C LEU A 72 -12.38 -10.73 -11.62
N ALA A 73 -12.13 -10.51 -12.91
CA ALA A 73 -10.94 -9.82 -13.40
C ALA A 73 -10.82 -8.46 -12.71
N THR A 74 -10.03 -8.41 -11.63
CA THR A 74 -9.87 -7.19 -10.85
C THR A 74 -8.78 -6.40 -11.54
N ASP A 75 -9.19 -5.67 -12.58
CA ASP A 75 -8.27 -4.91 -13.43
C ASP A 75 -7.55 -3.81 -12.64
N SER A 76 -8.17 -3.30 -11.58
CA SER A 76 -7.59 -2.23 -10.76
C SER A 76 -7.97 -2.36 -9.29
N ARG A 77 -7.00 -2.11 -8.41
CA ARG A 77 -7.20 -2.04 -6.95
C ARG A 77 -6.63 -0.75 -6.41
N TYR A 78 -7.42 -0.03 -5.63
CA TYR A 78 -6.99 1.17 -4.92
C TYR A 78 -7.27 1.04 -3.41
N ARG A 79 -6.46 1.71 -2.60
CA ARG A 79 -6.64 1.85 -1.16
C ARG A 79 -6.11 3.22 -0.74
N VAL A 80 -6.85 3.91 0.10
CA VAL A 80 -6.41 5.15 0.75
C VAL A 80 -6.65 4.97 2.25
N SER A 81 -5.74 5.49 3.07
CA SER A 81 -5.86 5.47 4.52
C SER A 81 -5.30 6.77 5.08
N PHE A 82 -6.03 7.38 6.00
CA PHE A 82 -5.60 8.56 6.73
C PHE A 82 -5.81 8.31 8.21
N GLY A 83 -5.03 8.98 9.05
CA GLY A 83 -5.16 8.82 10.49
C GLY A 83 -4.27 9.76 11.29
N VAL A 84 -4.36 9.60 12.60
CA VAL A 84 -3.57 10.33 13.57
C VAL A 84 -2.86 9.35 14.49
N SER A 85 -1.70 9.73 15.00
CA SER A 85 -0.91 8.96 15.95
C SER A 85 -0.50 9.84 17.12
N TYR A 86 -0.74 9.38 18.35
CA TYR A 86 -0.30 10.04 19.57
C TYR A 86 0.54 9.07 20.41
N THR A 87 1.73 9.50 20.82
CA THR A 87 2.63 8.74 21.69
C THR A 87 2.64 9.35 23.09
N PHE A 88 2.22 8.57 24.09
CA PHE A 88 2.31 8.94 25.50
C PHE A 88 3.69 8.56 26.06
N GLY A 89 4.31 9.47 26.80
CA GLY A 89 5.62 9.25 27.40
C GLY A 89 6.81 9.68 26.54
N SER A 90 7.94 9.88 27.18
CA SER A 90 9.19 10.37 26.59
C SER A 90 10.19 9.23 26.49
N ILE A 91 10.71 8.93 25.29
CA ILE A 91 11.92 8.08 25.13
C ILE A 91 13.19 8.75 25.66
N PHE A 92 13.15 10.03 26.05
CA PHE A 92 14.23 10.65 26.79
C PHE A 92 14.15 10.15 28.24
N ASN A 93 14.78 9.00 28.47
CA ASN A 93 15.18 8.57 29.78
C ASN A 93 16.33 9.50 30.21
N ASN A 94 16.15 10.31 31.24
CA ASN A 94 17.24 11.04 31.88
C ASN A 94 18.07 10.12 32.81
N VAL A 95 18.17 8.82 32.50
CA VAL A 95 19.05 7.90 33.24
C VAL A 95 20.46 8.08 32.70
N VAL A 96 21.09 9.17 33.12
CA VAL A 96 22.54 9.18 33.30
C VAL A 96 22.84 8.24 34.46
N ASN A 97 23.77 7.31 34.30
CA ASN A 97 24.34 6.54 35.38
C ASN A 97 25.55 7.34 35.91
N PRO A 98 25.41 8.19 36.95
CA PRO A 98 26.56 8.89 37.49
C PRO A 98 27.44 7.88 38.21
N ARG A 99 28.58 7.57 37.60
CA ARG A 99 29.70 6.92 38.27
C ARG A 99 30.54 8.05 38.84
N PHE A 100 30.37 8.32 40.14
CA PHE A 100 31.37 9.01 40.95
C PHE A 100 32.34 7.95 41.48
#